data_AF-A0A2L0AFS3-F1
#
_entry.id   AF-A0A2L0AFS3-F1
#
_cell.length_a   1.000
_cell.length_b   1.000
_cell.length_c   1.000
_cell.angle_alpha   90.00
_cell.angle_beta   90.00
_cell.angle_gamma   90.00
#
_symmetry.space_group_name_H-M   'P 1'
#
loop_
_entity.id
_entity.type
_entity.pdbx_description
1 polymer ?
#
loop_
_entity_poly.entity_id
_entity_poly.type
_entity_poly.pdbx_seq_one_letter_code
_entity_poly.pdbx_strand_id
1 'polypeptide(L)'
;MVSLGQLFTIDIAPAEHLVRVAIVGYWYDATPASFAAELERSVVQVGCGSQLFYLIDCRESSVQSAAVINQFLEISNQIAKRAQRVALVVSSTLLKL
;
A
#
# COMPACT_ATOMS: atom_id res chain seq x y z
N MET A 1 8.09 2.00 25.91
CA MET A 1 6.86 1.97 25.10
C MET A 1 7.14 2.69 23.81
N VAL A 2 7.44 1.98 22.72
CA VAL A 2 7.54 2.61 21.40
C VAL A 2 6.10 2.81 20.94
N SER A 3 5.70 4.06 20.71
CA SER A 3 4.42 4.36 20.07
C SER A 3 4.42 3.65 18.72
N LEU A 4 3.52 2.68 18.52
CA LEU A 4 3.28 2.05 17.22
C LEU A 4 2.67 3.13 16.31
N GLY A 5 3.54 3.93 15.69
CA GLY A 5 3.17 4.87 14.66
C GLY A 5 2.48 4.13 13.52
N GLN A 6 1.45 4.75 12.97
CA GLN A 6 0.69 4.22 11.85
C GLN A 6 1.63 3.78 10.71
N LEU A 7 1.66 2.48 10.40
CA LEU A 7 2.59 1.86 9.42
C LEU A 7 2.16 2.03 7.96
N PHE A 8 0.92 2.49 7.75
CA PHE A 8 0.42 2.85 6.44
C PHE A 8 -0.74 3.84 6.52
N THR A 9 -0.92 4.65 5.48
CA THR A 9 -2.10 5.48 5.26
C THR A 9 -2.70 5.17 3.90
N ILE A 10 -4.02 5.21 3.79
CA ILE A 10 -4.75 5.10 2.53
C ILE A 10 -5.68 6.29 2.43
N ASP A 11 -5.55 7.05 1.35
CA ASP A 11 -6.43 8.16 0.97
C ASP A 11 -7.02 7.89 -0.41
N ILE A 12 -8.23 8.39 -0.66
CA ILE A 12 -8.92 8.19 -1.93
C ILE A 12 -9.43 9.52 -2.48
N ALA A 13 -9.32 9.68 -3.79
CA ALA A 13 -9.96 10.75 -4.54
C ALA A 13 -10.91 10.13 -5.58
N PRO A 14 -12.19 9.88 -5.22
CA PRO A 14 -13.12 9.18 -6.09
C PRO A 14 -13.33 9.84 -7.45
N ALA A 15 -13.38 11.18 -7.48
CA ALA A 15 -13.52 11.95 -8.72
C ALA A 15 -12.33 11.79 -9.70
N GLU A 16 -11.17 11.38 -9.19
CA GLU A 16 -9.95 11.14 -9.96
C GLU A 16 -9.69 9.64 -10.20
N HIS A 17 -10.56 8.75 -9.68
CA HIS A 17 -10.32 7.30 -9.61
C HIS A 17 -8.96 6.94 -8.99
N LEU A 18 -8.50 7.72 -8.02
CA LEU A 18 -7.14 7.63 -7.47
C LEU A 18 -7.15 7.11 -6.04
N VAL A 19 -6.26 6.15 -5.79
CA VAL A 19 -5.93 5.61 -4.46
C VAL A 19 -4.48 6.01 -4.13
N ARG A 20 -4.29 6.72 -3.02
CA ARG A 20 -2.98 7.13 -2.52
C ARG A 20 -2.65 6.28 -1.30
N VAL A 21 -1.50 5.62 -1.34
CA VAL A 21 -1.00 4.79 -0.26
C VAL A 21 0.35 5.33 0.18
N ALA A 22 0.56 5.46 1.50
CA ALA A 22 1.89 5.60 2.06
C ALA A 22 2.20 4.41 2.94
N ILE A 23 3.38 3.82 2.78
CA ILE A 23 3.90 2.68 3.54
C ILE A 23 5.16 3.14 4.25
N VAL A 24 5.20 2.98 5.57
CA VAL A 24 6.32 3.43 6.41
C VAL A 24 6.77 2.35 7.37
N GLY A 25 8.07 2.36 7.68
CA GLY A 25 8.67 1.50 8.68
C GLY A 25 8.71 0.02 8.31
N TYR A 26 8.84 -0.81 9.34
CA TYR A 26 8.92 -2.26 9.24
C TYR A 26 7.56 -2.88 9.50
N TRP A 27 7.09 -3.70 8.56
CA TRP A 27 5.85 -4.45 8.69
C TRP A 27 6.14 -5.81 9.35
N TYR A 28 5.33 -6.15 10.34
CA TYR A 28 5.30 -7.48 10.96
C TYR A 28 4.13 -8.29 10.41
N ASP A 29 4.07 -9.59 10.74
CA ASP A 29 3.19 -10.59 10.11
C ASP A 29 1.70 -10.21 10.02
N ALA A 30 1.17 -9.43 10.96
CA ALA A 30 -0.23 -9.00 10.94
C ALA A 30 -0.51 -7.72 10.10
N THR A 31 0.55 -7.00 9.72
CA THR A 31 0.44 -5.72 9.00
C THR A 31 -0.10 -5.90 7.58
N PRO A 32 0.37 -6.86 6.76
CA PRO A 32 -0.17 -7.06 5.41
C PRO A 32 -1.67 -7.34 5.40
N ALA A 33 -2.16 -8.19 6.32
CA ALA A 33 -3.58 -8.50 6.42
C ALA A 33 -4.42 -7.26 6.80
N SER A 34 -3.93 -6.44 7.74
CA SER A 34 -4.58 -5.20 8.15
C SER A 34 -4.62 -4.18 7.01
N PHE A 35 -3.51 -4.04 6.29
CA PHE A 35 -3.41 -3.19 5.10
C PHE A 35 -4.37 -3.63 4.00
N ALA A 36 -4.41 -4.93 3.68
CA ALA A 36 -5.31 -5.48 2.66
C ALA A 36 -6.79 -5.18 2.96
N ALA A 37 -7.20 -5.32 4.23
CA ALA A 37 -8.56 -5.04 4.67
C ALA A 37 -8.91 -3.55 4.58
N GLU A 38 -8.01 -2.65 4.94
CA GLU A 38 -8.21 -1.20 4.79
C GLU A 38 -8.23 -0.78 3.31
N LEU A 39 -7.36 -1.36 2.49
CA LEU A 39 -7.30 -1.11 1.06
C LEU A 39 -8.61 -1.50 0.38
N GLU A 40 -9.14 -2.69 0.67
CA GLU A 40 -10.42 -3.13 0.09
C GLU A 40 -11.57 -2.19 0.51
N ARG A 41 -11.64 -1.83 1.81
CA ARG A 41 -12.64 -0.87 2.30
C ARG A 41 -12.56 0.49 1.62
N SER A 42 -11.35 0.97 1.34
CA SER A 42 -11.12 2.26 0.68
C SER A 42 -11.47 2.21 -0.81
N VAL A 43 -11.07 1.13 -1.50
CA VAL A 43 -11.31 0.95 -2.93
C VAL A 43 -12.79 0.86 -3.26
N VAL A 44 -13.60 0.20 -2.42
CA VAL A 44 -15.07 0.13 -2.60
C VAL A 44 -15.73 1.51 -2.64
N GLN A 45 -15.16 2.50 -1.94
CA GLN A 45 -15.69 3.86 -1.90
C GLN A 45 -15.43 4.66 -3.20
N VAL A 46 -14.49 4.20 -4.04
CA VAL A 46 -14.23 4.82 -5.36
C VAL A 46 -15.25 4.39 -6.42
N GLY A 47 -15.97 3.28 -6.18
CA GLY A 47 -17.07 2.79 -7.02
C GLY A 47 -16.78 1.49 -7.75
N CYS A 48 -17.84 0.74 -8.09
CA CYS A 48 -17.75 -0.54 -8.77
C CYS A 48 -17.43 -0.38 -10.27
N GLY A 49 -16.40 -1.08 -10.75
CA GLY A 49 -16.12 -1.25 -12.19
C GLY A 49 -15.18 -0.23 -12.83
N SER A 50 -14.76 0.82 -12.11
CA SER A 50 -13.77 1.76 -12.59
C SER A 50 -12.36 1.15 -12.50
N GLN A 51 -11.56 1.29 -13.55
CA GLN A 51 -10.12 1.07 -13.41
C GLN A 51 -9.52 2.18 -12.57
N LEU A 52 -8.61 1.83 -11.67
CA LEU A 52 -8.09 2.74 -10.64
C LEU A 52 -6.64 3.15 -10.91
N PHE A 53 -6.30 4.39 -10.58
CA PHE A 53 -4.93 4.83 -10.48
C PHE A 53 -4.43 4.61 -9.06
N TYR A 54 -3.23 4.05 -8.94
CA TYR A 54 -2.58 3.88 -7.65
C TYR A 54 -1.31 4.72 -7.60
N LEU A 55 -1.18 5.51 -6.53
CA LEU A 55 0.07 6.15 -6.14
C LEU A 55 0.52 5.53 -4.83
N ILE A 56 1.60 4.76 -4.86
CA ILE A 56 2.12 4.03 -3.70
C ILE A 56 3.46 4.64 -3.32
N ASP A 57 3.53 5.23 -2.14
CA ASP A 57 4.74 5.81 -1.56
C ASP A 57 5.37 4.85 -0.55
N CYS A 58 6.56 4.39 -0.89
CA CYS A 58 7.38 3.48 -0.09
C CYS A 58 8.71 4.13 0.33
N ARG A 59 8.86 5.47 0.26
CA ARG A 59 10.12 6.16 0.58
C ARG A 59 10.60 5.97 2.02
N GLU A 60 9.69 5.71 2.93
CA GLU A 60 9.96 5.48 4.36
C GLU A 60 9.82 4.00 4.74
N SER A 61 9.63 3.10 3.77
CA SER A 61 9.53 1.67 4.02
C SER A 61 10.89 1.08 4.36
N SER A 62 10.95 0.23 5.39
CA SER A 62 12.16 -0.53 5.74
C SER A 62 12.31 -1.77 4.86
N VAL A 63 13.51 -2.37 4.86
CA VAL A 63 13.69 -3.73 4.30
C VAL A 63 12.82 -4.70 5.08
N GLN A 64 11.99 -5.47 4.37
CA GLN A 64 11.00 -6.37 4.95
C GLN A 64 11.50 -7.82 5.00
N SER A 65 10.88 -8.65 5.85
CA SER A 65 11.13 -10.10 5.82
C SER A 65 10.57 -10.73 4.54
N ALA A 66 11.15 -11.86 4.12
CA ALA A 66 10.65 -12.61 2.96
C ALA A 66 9.17 -13.02 3.12
N ALA A 67 8.75 -13.36 4.35
CA ALA A 67 7.36 -13.70 4.65
C ALA A 67 6.41 -12.53 4.38
N VAL A 68 6.77 -11.32 4.83
CA VAL A 68 5.98 -10.10 4.59
C VAL A 68 5.95 -9.75 3.10
N ILE A 69 7.09 -9.88 2.40
CA ILE A 69 7.14 -9.66 0.95
C ILE A 69 6.20 -10.62 0.20
N ASN A 70 6.18 -11.90 0.56
CA ASN A 70 5.30 -12.89 -0.07
C ASN A 70 3.82 -12.53 0.11
N GLN A 71 3.42 -12.10 1.30
CA GLN A 71 2.05 -11.61 1.54
C GLN A 71 1.75 -10.33 0.75
N PHE A 72 2.71 -9.41 0.64
CA PHE A 72 2.55 -8.19 -0.14
C PHE A 72 2.42 -8.46 -1.66
N LEU A 73 3.06 -9.50 -2.18
CA LEU A 73 2.91 -9.92 -3.58
C LEU A 73 1.47 -10.34 -3.88
N GLU A 74 0.80 -11.04 -2.95
CA GLU A 74 -0.61 -11.41 -3.12
C GLU A 74 -1.51 -10.17 -3.20
N ILE A 75 -1.27 -9.19 -2.33
CA ILE A 75 -2.00 -7.92 -2.32
C ILE A 75 -1.75 -7.13 -3.62
N SER A 76 -0.49 -7.10 -4.08
CA SER A 76 -0.09 -6.45 -5.33
C SER A 76 -0.80 -7.08 -6.54
N ASN A 77 -0.99 -8.39 -6.55
CA ASN A 77 -1.76 -9.08 -7.60
C ASN A 77 -3.25 -8.67 -7.58
N GLN A 78 -3.84 -8.40 -6.41
CA GLN A 78 -5.21 -7.89 -6.35
C GLN A 78 -5.31 -6.44 -6.84
N ILE A 79 -4.33 -5.60 -6.49
CA ILE A 79 -4.20 -4.24 -7.03
C ILE A 79 -4.14 -4.29 -8.56
N ALA A 80 -3.27 -5.14 -9.12
CA ALA A 80 -3.06 -5.26 -10.56
C ALA A 80 -4.33 -5.63 -11.34
N LYS A 81 -5.27 -6.37 -10.75
CA LYS A 81 -6.54 -6.73 -11.41
C LYS A 81 -7.49 -5.53 -11.60
N ARG A 82 -7.33 -4.48 -10.79
CA ARG A 82 -8.21 -3.29 -10.79
C ARG A 82 -7.47 -2.04 -11.26
N ALA A 83 -6.14 -2.04 -11.26
CA ALA A 83 -5.33 -0.89 -11.59
C ALA A 83 -5.29 -0.64 -13.10
N GLN A 84 -5.60 0.59 -13.51
CA GLN A 84 -5.24 1.11 -14.82
C GLN A 84 -3.75 1.40 -14.90
N ARG A 85 -3.21 2.03 -13.85
CA ARG A 85 -1.79 2.35 -13.70
C ARG A 85 -1.40 2.34 -12.23
N VAL A 86 -0.13 2.04 -12.00
CA VAL A 86 0.51 2.11 -10.68
C VAL A 86 1.74 2.99 -10.81
N ALA A 87 1.84 4.01 -9.96
CA ALA A 87 3.04 4.79 -9.75
C ALA A 87 3.61 4.42 -8.38
N LEU A 88 4.91 4.10 -8.35
CA LEU A 88 5.62 3.76 -7.13
C LEU A 88 6.66 4.84 -6.85
N VAL A 89 6.59 5.43 -5.65
CA VAL A 89 7.60 6.36 -5.16
C VAL A 89 8.47 5.60 -4.17
N VAL A 90 9.74 5.42 -4.49
CA VAL A 90 10.71 4.69 -3.66
C VAL A 90 11.85 5.59 -3.23
N SER A 91 12.54 5.20 -2.16
CA SER A 91 13.82 5.82 -1.82
C SER A 91 14.81 5.66 -2.98
N SER A 92 15.65 6.67 -3.20
CA SER A 92 16.77 6.58 -4.15
C SER A 92 17.91 5.69 -3.64
N THR A 93 17.85 5.27 -2.37
CA THR A 93 18.84 4.40 -1.73
C THR A 93 18.18 3.13 -1.19
N LEU A 94 18.89 2.01 -1.29
CA LEU A 94 18.42 0.68 -0.86
C LEU A 94 18.37 0.53 0.67
N LEU A 95 19.18 1.32 1.39
CA LEU A 95 19.25 1.38 2.85
C LEU A 95 19.03 2.84 3.28
N LYS A 96 18.02 3.05 4.12
CA LYS A 96 17.96 4.21 5.00
C LYS A 96 18.63 3.78 6.30
N LEU A 97 19.84 4.30 6.53
CA LEU A 97 20.59 4.13 7.78
C LEU A 97 19.90 4.87 8.92
#